data_AF-A0AAW1QTX2-F1
#
_entry.id   AF-A0AAW1QTX2-F1
#
_cell.length_a   1.000
_cell.length_b   1.000
_cell.length_c   1.000
_cell.angle_alpha   90.00
_cell.angle_beta   90.00
_cell.angle_gamma   90.00
#
_symmetry.space_group_name_H-M   'P 1'
#
loop_
_entity.id
_entity.type
_entity.pdbx_description
1 polymer ?
#
loop_
_entity_poly.entity_id
_entity_poly.type
_entity_poly.pdbx_seq_one_letter_code
_entity_poly.pdbx_strand_id
1 'polypeptide(L)'
;MAQPIAVLERLADTPPRELARTGADDRRVLHSLFLQCRAAGLTGAPGSNDVARLHALFDVALGHGLGSLVVDYVVEVCSDRFYTSSDALEAYLLDGECVKKWAAGALVQVHSWLSTGLVRPGGVDVGALRSQLGRTNSIVLVLRALAAPVPAPPAAAPPAAAAAEAPHGGDLEDALRLQQCLQVLDWCAAVQLSDAWAARRWRSEPEWRAAVSQRRGAAHPLPTFLQRLLQRLGLVGSAAFSYPPASLEKAVAGVFLSGGAGEATWQDKLALLLYLLSDAGIADLEAFRLGFSVPPAQLAEWHAAALVDQALAGPTERASLDTACLLLPGAATAGTPFLFVEALAKLGRPEEALAVLRALEEAETALQIRLDCGLITEAFLEARRCCDHVPAEQRGPHTRALVRRLAEWAQRARMVHEVIQLPLNALEEQAMCGWMEEQAAAGGRAAHALPVFYLLRGRIAEGLHANAGLSRTPPAEGDAEGAELARAGGPQRGPQWGMWRAAQQAGERSVAESGAAKARTGNGAAAGAAFLATPGSSRRAPGSKRARLAPGAWPRSYRL
;
A
#
# COMPACT_ATOMS: atom_id res chain seq x y z
N MET A 1 -12.81 44.70 -19.37
CA MET A 1 -12.92 43.61 -18.36
C MET A 1 -12.30 42.37 -18.98
N ALA A 2 -11.23 41.83 -18.39
CA ALA A 2 -10.64 40.59 -18.89
C ALA A 2 -11.67 39.45 -18.72
N GLN A 3 -11.87 38.62 -19.74
CA GLN A 3 -12.76 37.48 -19.62
C GLN A 3 -12.12 36.44 -18.66
N PRO A 4 -12.87 35.91 -17.67
CA PRO A 4 -12.34 34.96 -16.69
C PRO A 4 -11.64 33.74 -17.33
N ILE A 5 -12.15 33.27 -18.46
CA ILE A 5 -11.61 32.12 -19.20
C ILE A 5 -10.21 32.42 -19.73
N ALA A 6 -9.99 33.58 -20.36
CA ALA A 6 -8.69 33.96 -20.91
C ALA A 6 -7.60 34.11 -19.82
N VAL A 7 -8.00 34.49 -18.60
CA VAL A 7 -7.08 34.56 -17.45
C VAL A 7 -6.72 33.16 -16.94
N LEU A 8 -7.67 32.22 -16.94
CA LEU A 8 -7.43 30.82 -16.57
C LEU A 8 -6.57 30.08 -17.59
N GLU A 9 -6.79 30.31 -18.89
CA GLU A 9 -5.92 29.78 -19.97
C GLU A 9 -4.49 30.28 -19.80
N ARG A 10 -4.33 31.58 -19.56
CA ARG A 10 -3.01 32.16 -19.30
C ARG A 10 -2.34 31.59 -18.05
N LEU A 11 -3.12 31.35 -16.99
CA LEU A 11 -2.61 30.72 -15.77
C LEU A 11 -2.13 29.29 -16.07
N ALA A 12 -2.88 28.52 -16.86
CA ALA A 12 -2.53 27.16 -17.25
C ALA A 12 -1.30 27.10 -18.18
N ASP A 13 -1.14 28.07 -19.08
CA ASP A 13 -0.02 28.14 -20.02
C ASP A 13 1.28 28.68 -19.40
N THR A 14 1.21 29.28 -18.20
CA THR A 14 2.39 29.84 -17.54
C THR A 14 3.24 28.71 -16.95
N PRO A 15 4.52 28.58 -17.32
CA PRO A 15 5.37 27.52 -16.78
C PRO A 15 5.57 27.72 -15.26
N PRO A 16 5.48 26.65 -14.45
CA PRO A 16 5.53 26.76 -12.99
C PRO A 16 6.79 27.48 -12.46
N ARG A 17 7.92 27.33 -13.16
CA ARG A 17 9.20 27.97 -12.82
C ARG A 17 9.14 29.50 -12.85
N GLU A 18 8.33 30.09 -13.74
CA GLU A 18 8.17 31.54 -13.85
C GLU A 18 7.31 32.14 -12.74
N LEU A 19 6.51 31.33 -12.04
CA LEU A 19 5.72 31.77 -10.90
C LEU A 19 6.58 32.06 -9.66
N ALA A 20 7.72 31.37 -9.51
CA ALA A 20 8.61 31.56 -8.38
C ALA A 20 9.67 32.66 -8.60
N ARG A 21 10.06 32.92 -9.86
CA ARG A 21 11.17 33.83 -10.18
C ARG A 21 10.76 35.29 -10.31
N THR A 22 11.71 36.15 -9.97
CA THR A 22 11.67 37.57 -10.32
C THR A 22 12.18 37.74 -11.76
N GLY A 23 11.37 38.34 -12.64
CA GLY A 23 11.78 38.61 -14.03
C GLY A 23 12.86 39.68 -14.12
N ALA A 24 13.42 39.88 -15.31
CA ALA A 24 14.48 40.89 -15.57
C ALA A 24 14.06 42.33 -15.26
N ASP A 25 12.75 42.61 -15.25
CA ASP A 25 12.16 43.92 -14.95
C ASP A 25 11.84 44.15 -13.46
N ASP A 26 12.36 43.29 -12.57
CA ASP A 26 12.06 43.26 -11.11
C ASP A 26 10.56 43.03 -10.79
N ARG A 27 9.76 42.69 -11.80
CA ARG A 27 8.34 42.36 -11.68
C ARG A 27 8.16 40.85 -11.76
N ARG A 28 7.59 40.27 -10.70
CA ARG A 28 7.23 38.84 -10.67
C ARG A 28 6.00 38.59 -11.54
N VAL A 29 6.09 37.59 -12.42
CA VAL A 29 4.94 37.13 -13.25
C VAL A 29 3.75 36.80 -12.36
N LEU A 30 4.03 36.20 -11.20
CA LEU A 30 3.10 35.95 -10.10
C LEU A 30 2.22 37.16 -9.74
N HIS A 31 2.83 38.34 -9.56
CA HIS A 31 2.10 39.56 -9.19
C HIS A 31 1.15 39.99 -10.30
N SER A 32 1.61 39.93 -11.56
CA SER A 32 0.81 40.31 -12.72
C SER A 32 -0.38 39.38 -12.95
N LEU A 33 -0.20 38.07 -12.75
CA LEU A 33 -1.26 37.07 -12.85
C LEU A 33 -2.26 37.20 -11.71
N PHE A 34 -1.79 37.41 -10.48
CA PHE A 34 -2.66 37.66 -9.33
C PHE A 34 -3.57 38.88 -9.54
N LEU A 35 -3.03 39.99 -10.06
CA LEU A 35 -3.83 41.17 -10.37
C LEU A 35 -4.86 40.91 -11.49
N GLN A 36 -4.51 40.11 -12.50
CA GLN A 36 -5.44 39.71 -13.56
C GLN A 36 -6.56 38.82 -13.01
N CYS A 37 -6.25 37.82 -12.18
CA CYS A 37 -7.24 36.98 -11.50
C CYS A 37 -8.17 37.83 -10.62
N ARG A 38 -7.63 38.80 -9.88
CA ARG A 38 -8.43 39.72 -9.06
C ARG A 38 -9.31 40.63 -9.91
N ALA A 39 -8.79 41.18 -11.00
CA ALA A 39 -9.56 42.03 -11.92
C ALA A 39 -10.68 41.26 -12.65
N ALA A 40 -10.50 39.95 -12.86
CA ALA A 40 -11.52 39.06 -13.40
C ALA A 40 -12.51 38.54 -12.34
N GLY A 41 -12.33 38.89 -11.06
CA GLY A 41 -13.20 38.45 -9.97
C GLY A 41 -12.99 37.00 -9.52
N LEU A 42 -11.87 36.37 -9.92
CA LEU A 42 -11.56 34.97 -9.58
C LEU A 42 -11.03 34.81 -8.14
N THR A 43 -10.44 35.86 -7.56
CA THR A 43 -9.96 35.85 -6.17
C THR A 43 -10.34 37.13 -5.42
N GLY A 44 -10.82 36.96 -4.19
CA GLY A 44 -11.11 38.05 -3.25
C GLY A 44 -10.02 38.25 -2.18
N ALA A 45 -8.97 37.43 -2.20
CA ALA A 45 -7.96 37.41 -1.14
C ALA A 45 -7.09 38.69 -1.16
N PRO A 46 -6.74 39.27 0.00
CA PRO A 46 -5.76 40.35 0.07
C PRO A 46 -4.35 39.78 -0.15
N GLY A 47 -3.77 40.02 -1.33
CA GLY A 47 -2.41 39.59 -1.69
C GLY A 47 -1.31 40.41 -1.01
N SER A 48 -1.24 40.35 0.32
CA SER A 48 -0.34 41.15 1.16
C SER A 48 1.14 40.83 0.93
N ASN A 49 1.48 39.57 0.66
CA ASN A 49 2.82 39.10 0.30
C ASN A 49 2.76 38.09 -0.86
N ASP A 50 3.92 37.76 -1.43
CA ASP A 50 3.98 36.85 -2.59
C ASP A 50 3.53 35.42 -2.25
N VAL A 51 3.76 34.96 -1.03
CA VAL A 51 3.27 33.66 -0.56
C VAL A 51 1.73 33.62 -0.61
N ALA A 52 1.07 34.65 -0.08
CA ALA A 52 -0.40 34.76 -0.11
C ALA A 52 -0.94 34.89 -1.53
N ARG A 53 -0.20 35.56 -2.44
CA ARG A 53 -0.57 35.63 -3.86
C ARG A 53 -0.48 34.25 -4.53
N LEU A 54 0.58 33.49 -4.25
CA LEU A 54 0.75 32.13 -4.74
C LEU A 54 -0.36 31.20 -4.23
N HIS A 55 -0.63 31.22 -2.92
CA HIS A 55 -1.71 30.45 -2.31
C HIS A 55 -3.07 30.82 -2.91
N ALA A 56 -3.35 32.10 -3.12
CA ALA A 56 -4.57 32.54 -3.77
C ALA A 56 -4.68 32.08 -5.23
N LEU A 57 -3.58 31.99 -5.97
CA LEU A 57 -3.58 31.41 -7.32
C LEU A 57 -3.81 29.89 -7.29
N PHE A 58 -3.23 29.18 -6.32
CA PHE A 58 -3.50 27.76 -6.13
C PHE A 58 -4.96 27.51 -5.75
N ASP A 59 -5.58 28.36 -4.94
CA ASP A 59 -7.01 28.28 -4.60
C ASP A 59 -7.89 28.50 -5.85
N VAL A 60 -7.52 29.45 -6.72
CA VAL A 60 -8.18 29.65 -8.02
C VAL A 60 -8.00 28.42 -8.90
N ALA A 61 -6.79 27.87 -9.00
CA ALA A 61 -6.51 26.68 -9.79
C ALA A 61 -7.33 25.47 -9.30
N LEU A 62 -7.36 25.21 -7.99
CA LEU A 62 -8.20 24.17 -7.38
C LEU A 62 -9.69 24.42 -7.63
N GLY A 63 -10.15 25.67 -7.51
CA GLY A 63 -11.54 26.06 -7.70
C GLY A 63 -12.07 25.76 -9.10
N HIS A 64 -11.19 25.76 -10.10
CA HIS A 64 -11.52 25.55 -11.52
C HIS A 64 -11.00 24.23 -12.09
N GLY A 65 -10.54 23.29 -11.25
CA GLY A 65 -10.10 21.97 -11.69
C GLY A 65 -8.70 21.92 -12.31
N LEU A 66 -7.92 22.99 -12.20
CA LEU A 66 -6.51 23.08 -12.65
C LEU A 66 -5.54 22.57 -11.56
N GLY A 67 -5.92 21.49 -10.86
CA GLY A 67 -5.11 20.92 -9.78
C GLY A 67 -3.73 20.39 -10.24
N SER A 68 -3.62 19.99 -11.51
CA SER A 68 -2.35 19.55 -12.11
C SER A 68 -1.29 20.64 -12.09
N LEU A 69 -1.66 21.92 -12.23
CA LEU A 69 -0.70 23.03 -12.19
C LEU A 69 0.06 23.09 -10.87
N VAL A 70 -0.61 22.77 -9.75
CA VAL A 70 0.03 22.74 -8.44
C VAL A 70 0.94 21.52 -8.31
N VAL A 71 0.56 20.38 -8.90
CA VAL A 71 1.41 19.18 -8.97
C VAL A 71 2.66 19.46 -9.80
N ASP A 72 2.51 20.08 -10.98
CA ASP A 72 3.61 20.45 -11.87
C ASP A 72 4.53 21.47 -11.18
N TYR A 73 3.99 22.41 -10.40
CA TYR A 73 4.78 23.28 -9.53
C TYR A 73 5.60 22.49 -8.52
N VAL A 74 5.01 21.53 -7.80
CA VAL A 74 5.76 20.71 -6.84
C VAL A 74 6.87 19.91 -7.53
N VAL A 75 6.58 19.32 -8.69
CA VAL A 75 7.54 18.47 -9.41
C VAL A 75 8.67 19.30 -10.04
N GLU A 76 8.35 20.41 -10.69
CA GLU A 76 9.33 21.20 -11.45
C GLU A 76 10.09 22.22 -10.60
N VAL A 77 9.46 22.74 -9.55
CA VAL A 77 9.96 23.83 -8.72
C VAL A 77 10.45 23.29 -7.37
N CYS A 78 9.61 22.54 -6.65
CA CYS A 78 9.94 22.10 -5.29
C CYS A 78 10.83 20.85 -5.22
N SER A 79 10.78 19.99 -6.24
CA SER A 79 11.53 18.72 -6.23
C SER A 79 12.90 18.81 -6.93
N ASP A 80 13.21 19.95 -7.57
CA ASP A 80 14.48 20.16 -8.30
C ASP A 80 15.59 20.62 -7.35
N ARG A 81 16.52 19.71 -7.04
CA ARG A 81 17.68 19.97 -6.15
C ARG A 81 18.61 21.07 -6.66
N PHE A 82 18.60 21.36 -7.96
CA PHE A 82 19.46 22.37 -8.57
C PHE A 82 18.76 23.72 -8.71
N TYR A 83 17.49 23.80 -8.34
CA TYR A 83 16.68 25.00 -8.43
C TYR A 83 16.64 25.71 -7.08
N THR A 84 17.63 26.56 -6.83
CA THR A 84 17.78 27.32 -5.57
C THR A 84 17.94 28.82 -5.83
N SER A 85 17.64 29.63 -4.83
CA SER A 85 17.84 31.10 -4.85
C SER A 85 18.55 31.56 -3.58
N SER A 86 19.27 32.68 -3.66
CA SER A 86 19.89 33.37 -2.53
C SER A 86 18.94 34.33 -1.82
N ASP A 87 17.82 34.71 -2.44
CA ASP A 87 16.75 35.47 -1.76
C ASP A 87 15.96 34.54 -0.85
N ALA A 88 15.83 34.91 0.43
CA ALA A 88 15.13 34.09 1.42
C ALA A 88 13.64 33.89 1.07
N LEU A 89 12.99 34.89 0.47
CA LEU A 89 11.59 34.78 0.06
C LEU A 89 11.44 33.83 -1.14
N GLU A 90 12.27 34.00 -2.16
CA GLU A 90 12.29 33.10 -3.32
C GLU A 90 12.65 31.67 -2.90
N ALA A 91 13.70 31.48 -2.10
CA ALA A 91 14.08 30.17 -1.57
C ALA A 91 12.91 29.48 -0.84
N TYR A 92 12.10 30.24 -0.09
CA TYR A 92 10.90 29.71 0.54
C TYR A 92 9.77 29.37 -0.46
N LEU A 93 9.60 30.16 -1.53
CA LEU A 93 8.63 29.81 -2.59
C LEU A 93 9.04 28.54 -3.35
N LEU A 94 10.35 28.27 -3.45
CA LEU A 94 10.90 27.06 -4.03
C LEU A 94 10.76 25.85 -3.10
N ASP A 95 10.57 26.06 -1.80
CA ASP A 95 10.46 24.97 -0.83
C ASP A 95 9.07 24.30 -0.87
N GLY A 96 9.06 22.97 -0.83
CA GLY A 96 7.86 22.15 -0.68
C GLY A 96 7.08 22.46 0.61
N GLU A 97 7.73 22.99 1.65
CA GLU A 97 7.03 23.46 2.86
C GLU A 97 5.99 24.55 2.58
N CYS A 98 6.25 25.42 1.61
CA CYS A 98 5.31 26.48 1.23
C CYS A 98 3.99 25.89 0.70
N VAL A 99 4.10 24.87 -0.17
CA VAL A 99 2.95 24.16 -0.73
C VAL A 99 2.29 23.27 0.33
N LYS A 100 3.06 22.65 1.23
CA LYS A 100 2.52 21.85 2.34
C LYS A 100 1.64 22.69 3.27
N LYS A 101 2.07 23.91 3.65
CA LYS A 101 1.26 24.81 4.49
C LYS A 101 -0.03 25.23 3.79
N TRP A 102 0.02 25.48 2.49
CA TRP A 102 -1.18 25.74 1.70
C TRP A 102 -2.12 24.54 1.68
N ALA A 103 -1.59 23.34 1.41
CA ALA A 103 -2.38 22.11 1.38
C ALA A 103 -3.06 21.83 2.73
N ALA A 104 -2.36 22.01 3.85
CA ALA A 104 -2.94 21.91 5.19
C ALA A 104 -4.08 22.91 5.41
N GLY A 105 -3.89 24.18 5.00
CA GLY A 105 -4.94 25.20 5.04
C GLY A 105 -6.16 24.84 4.19
N ALA A 106 -5.93 24.33 2.97
CA ALA A 106 -6.99 23.88 2.07
C ALA A 106 -7.77 22.69 2.65
N LEU A 107 -7.09 21.72 3.30
CA LEU A 107 -7.75 20.60 3.98
C LEU A 107 -8.63 21.07 5.13
N VAL A 108 -8.17 22.03 5.93
CA VAL A 108 -8.99 22.62 7.01
C VAL A 108 -10.25 23.28 6.45
N GLN A 109 -10.15 23.96 5.30
CA GLN A 109 -11.32 24.54 4.65
C GLN A 109 -12.32 23.47 4.18
N VAL A 110 -11.84 22.39 3.55
CA VAL A 110 -12.70 21.27 3.12
C VAL A 110 -13.36 20.60 4.32
N HIS A 111 -12.61 20.35 5.39
CA HIS A 111 -13.14 19.75 6.61
C HIS A 111 -14.18 20.67 7.30
N SER A 112 -13.92 21.97 7.39
CA SER A 112 -14.85 22.97 7.92
C SER A 112 -16.13 23.06 7.09
N TRP A 113 -16.00 23.03 5.77
CA TRP A 113 -17.15 22.97 4.87
C TRP A 113 -17.97 21.69 5.09
N LEU A 114 -17.32 20.54 5.17
CA LEU A 114 -17.98 19.25 5.36
C LEU A 114 -18.71 19.21 6.71
N SER A 115 -18.03 19.53 7.81
CA SER A 115 -18.62 19.59 9.16
C SER A 115 -19.81 20.55 9.24
N THR A 116 -19.74 21.72 8.60
CA THR A 116 -20.86 22.67 8.54
C THR A 116 -22.01 22.13 7.68
N GLY A 117 -21.69 21.48 6.56
CA GLY A 117 -22.65 20.89 5.64
C GLY A 117 -23.44 19.74 6.25
N LEU A 118 -22.76 18.86 7.00
CA LEU A 118 -23.36 17.70 7.68
C LEU A 118 -24.32 18.09 8.82
N VAL A 119 -24.23 19.31 9.36
CA VAL A 119 -25.12 19.81 10.41
C VAL A 119 -26.38 20.45 9.83
N ARG A 120 -26.40 20.85 8.54
CA ARG A 120 -27.56 21.52 7.96
C ARG A 120 -28.71 20.55 7.67
N PRO A 121 -29.95 20.88 8.07
CA PRO A 121 -31.13 20.16 7.62
C PRO A 121 -31.32 20.40 6.11
N GLY A 122 -31.43 19.33 5.32
CA GLY A 122 -31.54 19.39 3.86
C GLY A 122 -30.40 18.75 3.07
N GLY A 123 -29.38 18.23 3.76
CA GLY A 123 -28.26 17.52 3.13
C GLY A 123 -27.26 18.44 2.42
N VAL A 124 -26.28 17.82 1.77
CA VAL A 124 -25.24 18.51 1.00
C VAL A 124 -25.66 18.57 -0.47
N ASP A 125 -25.60 19.76 -1.08
CA ASP A 125 -25.84 19.91 -2.52
C ASP A 125 -24.85 19.05 -3.33
N VAL A 126 -25.38 18.24 -4.26
CA VAL A 126 -24.59 17.28 -5.05
C VAL A 126 -23.55 17.99 -5.92
N GLY A 127 -23.90 19.16 -6.47
CA GLY A 127 -22.97 19.97 -7.26
C GLY A 127 -21.79 20.46 -6.42
N ALA A 128 -22.08 21.03 -5.25
CA ALA A 128 -21.06 21.44 -4.29
C ALA A 128 -20.20 20.25 -3.81
N LEU A 129 -20.81 19.10 -3.53
CA LEU A 129 -20.12 17.89 -3.10
C LEU A 129 -19.10 17.40 -4.14
N ARG A 130 -19.51 17.32 -5.41
CA ARG A 130 -18.62 16.93 -6.51
C ARG A 130 -17.48 17.92 -6.72
N SER A 131 -17.75 19.22 -6.59
CA SER A 131 -16.70 20.23 -6.64
C SER A 131 -15.68 20.04 -5.52
N GLN A 132 -16.13 19.80 -4.28
CA GLN A 132 -15.23 19.54 -3.15
C GLN A 132 -14.48 18.22 -3.27
N LEU A 133 -15.10 17.18 -3.83
CA LEU A 133 -14.41 15.92 -4.17
C LEU A 133 -13.29 16.16 -5.19
N GLY A 134 -13.54 16.93 -6.26
CA GLY A 134 -12.52 17.30 -7.25
C GLY A 134 -11.36 18.10 -6.65
N ARG A 135 -11.65 19.04 -5.75
CA ARG A 135 -10.64 19.79 -4.99
C ARG A 135 -9.80 18.86 -4.10
N THR A 136 -10.45 17.95 -3.37
CA THR A 136 -9.78 17.02 -2.45
C THR A 136 -8.91 16.02 -3.22
N ASN A 137 -9.38 15.50 -4.35
CA ASN A 137 -8.58 14.66 -5.25
C ASN A 137 -7.30 15.39 -5.71
N SER A 138 -7.41 16.67 -6.06
CA SER A 138 -6.27 17.49 -6.45
C SER A 138 -5.28 17.68 -5.30
N ILE A 139 -5.77 17.95 -4.08
CA ILE A 139 -4.92 18.07 -2.88
C ILE A 139 -4.19 16.75 -2.58
N VAL A 140 -4.87 15.60 -2.71
CA VAL A 140 -4.25 14.27 -2.53
C VAL A 140 -3.13 14.05 -3.55
N LEU A 141 -3.31 14.46 -4.80
CA LEU A 141 -2.25 14.39 -5.82
C LEU A 141 -1.05 15.27 -5.46
N VAL A 142 -1.29 16.50 -5.00
CA VAL A 142 -0.22 17.42 -4.54
C VAL A 142 0.54 16.84 -3.35
N LEU A 143 -0.17 16.33 -2.34
CA LEU A 143 0.47 15.74 -1.16
C LEU A 143 1.24 14.46 -1.47
N ARG A 144 0.75 13.65 -2.42
CA ARG A 144 1.50 12.49 -2.95
C ARG A 144 2.77 12.92 -3.67
N ALA A 145 2.72 14.00 -4.47
CA ALA A 145 3.90 14.54 -5.13
C ALA A 145 4.93 15.07 -4.12
N LEU A 146 4.48 15.76 -3.07
CA LEU A 146 5.34 16.23 -1.97
C LEU A 146 5.94 15.08 -1.15
N ALA A 147 5.21 13.98 -0.99
CA ALA A 147 5.66 12.78 -0.28
C ALA A 147 6.51 11.85 -1.16
N ALA A 148 6.66 12.12 -2.46
CA ALA A 148 7.42 11.28 -3.36
C ALA A 148 8.91 11.31 -2.96
N PRO A 149 9.56 10.14 -2.79
CA PRO A 149 10.97 10.12 -2.42
C PRO A 149 11.80 10.73 -3.54
N VAL A 150 12.54 11.80 -3.23
CA VAL A 150 13.46 12.41 -4.19
C VAL A 150 14.52 11.36 -4.56
N PRO A 151 14.66 10.97 -5.84
CA PRO A 151 15.59 9.91 -6.24
C PRO A 151 17.01 10.29 -5.81
N ALA A 152 17.55 9.59 -4.82
CA ALA A 152 18.93 9.76 -4.39
C ALA A 152 19.87 9.18 -5.45
N PRO A 153 21.02 9.83 -5.73
CA PRO A 153 22.05 9.21 -6.56
C PRO A 153 22.58 7.92 -5.87
N PRO A 154 23.04 6.92 -6.64
CA PRO A 154 23.32 5.55 -6.17
C PRO A 154 24.53 5.38 -5.23
N ALA A 155 24.99 6.42 -4.53
CA ALA A 155 26.32 6.43 -3.90
C ALA A 155 26.38 6.65 -2.38
N ALA A 156 25.27 6.78 -1.63
CA ALA A 156 25.36 6.84 -0.18
C ALA A 156 24.07 6.34 0.49
N ALA A 157 24.12 5.15 1.09
CA ALA A 157 23.13 4.74 2.07
C ALA A 157 23.36 5.55 3.36
N PRO A 158 22.40 6.35 3.84
CA PRO A 158 22.49 6.92 5.18
C PRO A 158 22.26 5.83 6.24
N PRO A 159 22.80 5.98 7.46
CA PRO A 159 22.59 5.04 8.54
C PRO A 159 21.11 4.92 8.90
N ALA A 160 20.65 3.70 9.17
CA ALA A 160 19.26 3.30 9.45
C ALA A 160 18.60 3.97 10.69
N ALA A 161 19.26 4.94 11.33
CA ALA A 161 18.78 5.65 12.51
C ALA A 161 18.10 7.02 12.20
N ALA A 162 18.10 7.48 10.94
CA ALA A 162 17.42 8.72 10.53
C ALA A 162 16.03 8.48 9.89
N ALA A 163 15.53 7.25 9.88
CA ALA A 163 14.17 6.91 9.43
C ALA A 163 13.09 7.13 10.51
N ALA A 164 13.44 7.79 11.62
CA ALA A 164 12.63 7.81 12.84
C ALA A 164 11.69 9.03 12.99
N GLU A 165 11.72 10.04 12.12
CA GLU A 165 10.75 11.14 12.19
C GLU A 165 10.32 11.61 10.80
N ALA A 166 9.21 11.07 10.29
CA ALA A 166 8.46 11.69 9.21
C ALA A 166 7.25 12.44 9.81
N PRO A 167 7.35 13.74 10.14
CA PRO A 167 6.19 14.57 10.51
C PRO A 167 5.32 14.94 9.27
N HIS A 168 5.30 14.05 8.27
CA HIS A 168 4.81 14.30 6.90
C HIS A 168 3.73 13.30 6.45
N GLY A 169 3.30 12.36 7.31
CA GLY A 169 2.25 11.38 6.99
C GLY A 169 0.82 11.82 7.33
N GLY A 170 0.65 12.73 8.30
CA GLY A 170 -0.67 13.12 8.81
C GLY A 170 -1.56 13.83 7.77
N ASP A 171 -1.02 14.85 7.10
CA ASP A 171 -1.80 15.64 6.13
C ASP A 171 -2.31 14.80 4.94
N LEU A 172 -1.48 13.87 4.44
CA LEU A 172 -1.87 12.96 3.37
C LEU A 172 -2.94 11.98 3.86
N GLU A 173 -2.79 11.45 5.07
CA GLU A 173 -3.79 10.56 5.65
C GLU A 173 -5.13 11.26 5.87
N ASP A 174 -5.12 12.51 6.36
CA ASP A 174 -6.32 13.33 6.53
C ASP A 174 -6.98 13.68 5.20
N ALA A 175 -6.18 13.99 4.17
CA ALA A 175 -6.68 14.18 2.80
C ALA A 175 -7.36 12.92 2.25
N LEU A 176 -6.77 11.75 2.48
CA LEU A 176 -7.35 10.47 2.06
C LEU A 176 -8.64 10.15 2.83
N ARG A 177 -8.71 10.42 4.13
CA ARG A 177 -9.95 10.27 4.93
C ARG A 177 -11.07 11.17 4.39
N LEU A 178 -10.76 12.44 4.11
CA LEU A 178 -11.71 13.38 3.51
C LEU A 178 -12.16 12.93 2.13
N GLN A 179 -11.23 12.46 1.29
CA GLN A 179 -11.54 11.92 -0.03
C GLN A 179 -12.51 10.74 0.07
N GLN A 180 -12.20 9.74 0.91
CA GLN A 180 -13.03 8.56 1.15
C GLN A 180 -14.43 8.95 1.64
N CYS A 181 -14.53 9.88 2.58
CA CYS A 181 -15.81 10.37 3.09
C CYS A 181 -16.65 11.04 2.00
N LEU A 182 -16.06 11.94 1.20
CA LEU A 182 -16.74 12.63 0.10
C LEU A 182 -17.18 11.68 -1.01
N GLN A 183 -16.35 10.67 -1.33
CA GLN A 183 -16.70 9.63 -2.32
C GLN A 183 -17.95 8.86 -1.89
N VAL A 184 -18.02 8.47 -0.62
CA VAL A 184 -19.18 7.74 -0.07
C VAL A 184 -20.41 8.63 -0.06
N LEU A 185 -20.29 9.90 0.33
CA LEU A 185 -21.41 10.83 0.31
C LEU A 185 -21.93 11.10 -1.11
N ASP A 186 -21.05 11.21 -2.12
CA ASP A 186 -21.46 11.39 -3.52
C ASP A 186 -22.20 10.17 -4.04
N TRP A 187 -21.72 8.97 -3.69
CA TRP A 187 -22.42 7.72 -4.00
C TRP A 187 -23.79 7.65 -3.29
N CYS A 188 -23.86 7.98 -2.00
CA CYS A 188 -25.13 8.02 -1.26
C CYS A 188 -26.15 8.98 -1.89
N ALA A 189 -25.69 10.15 -2.35
CA ALA A 189 -26.52 11.12 -3.04
C ALA A 189 -26.98 10.61 -4.42
N ALA A 190 -26.09 9.96 -5.16
CA ALA A 190 -26.40 9.39 -6.48
C ALA A 190 -27.46 8.27 -6.40
N VAL A 191 -27.43 7.46 -5.33
CA VAL A 191 -28.38 6.36 -5.09
C VAL A 191 -29.62 6.82 -4.29
N GLN A 192 -29.72 8.10 -3.93
CA GLN A 192 -30.83 8.67 -3.13
C GLN A 192 -31.03 7.95 -1.78
N LEU A 193 -29.94 7.53 -1.14
CA LEU A 193 -30.00 6.74 0.09
C LEU A 193 -30.59 7.50 1.28
N SER A 194 -30.56 8.84 1.29
CA SER A 194 -31.19 9.62 2.36
C SER A 194 -32.71 9.44 2.40
N ASP A 195 -33.36 9.28 1.24
CA ASP A 195 -34.79 9.01 1.16
C ASP A 195 -35.11 7.57 1.61
N ALA A 196 -34.30 6.60 1.16
CA ALA A 196 -34.39 5.21 1.61
C ALA A 196 -34.15 5.09 3.13
N TRP A 197 -33.25 5.91 3.70
CA TRP A 197 -32.94 5.93 5.12
C TRP A 197 -34.12 6.39 5.98
N ALA A 198 -35.00 7.24 5.45
CA ALA A 198 -36.25 7.62 6.10
C ALA A 198 -37.25 6.45 6.12
N ALA A 199 -37.24 5.61 5.09
CA ALA A 199 -38.07 4.40 4.96
C ALA A 199 -37.42 3.12 5.53
N ARG A 200 -36.35 3.26 6.33
CA ARG A 200 -35.59 2.13 6.89
C ARG A 200 -36.46 1.18 7.72
N ARG A 201 -35.97 -0.05 7.87
CA ARG A 201 -36.60 -1.14 8.64
C ARG A 201 -36.99 -0.74 10.07
N TRP A 202 -36.13 0.00 10.75
CA TRP A 202 -36.32 0.38 12.16
C TRP A 202 -36.96 1.75 12.32
N ARG A 203 -38.14 1.80 12.95
CA ARG A 203 -38.92 3.04 13.12
C ARG A 203 -38.26 4.01 14.09
N SER A 204 -37.50 3.51 15.06
CA SER A 204 -36.81 4.32 16.07
C SER A 204 -35.39 3.81 16.37
N GLU A 205 -34.49 4.72 16.72
CA GLU A 205 -33.13 4.39 17.19
C GLU A 205 -33.10 3.44 18.41
N PRO A 206 -33.95 3.61 19.46
CA PRO A 206 -33.93 2.69 20.60
C PRO A 206 -34.38 1.27 20.23
N GLU A 207 -35.33 1.12 19.32
CA GLU A 207 -35.76 -0.19 18.81
C GLU A 207 -34.62 -0.89 18.08
N TRP A 208 -33.91 -0.17 17.21
CA TRP A 208 -32.73 -0.69 16.52
C TRP A 208 -31.62 -1.08 17.52
N ARG A 209 -31.35 -0.24 18.52
CA ARG A 209 -30.36 -0.52 19.57
C ARG A 209 -30.73 -1.77 20.39
N ALA A 210 -32.02 -1.97 20.68
CA ALA A 210 -32.50 -3.15 21.38
C ALA A 210 -32.26 -4.42 20.56
N ALA A 211 -32.58 -4.41 19.27
CA ALA A 211 -32.33 -5.54 18.37
C ALA A 211 -30.83 -5.86 18.21
N VAL A 212 -29.97 -4.84 18.14
CA VAL A 212 -28.50 -5.03 18.15
C VAL A 212 -28.02 -5.65 19.45
N SER A 213 -28.54 -5.18 20.59
CA SER A 213 -28.17 -5.71 21.91
C SER A 213 -28.61 -7.16 22.08
N GLN A 214 -29.79 -7.51 21.58
CA GLN A 214 -30.29 -8.89 21.56
C GLN A 214 -29.38 -9.82 20.73
N ARG A 215 -28.98 -9.41 19.53
CA ARG A 215 -28.03 -10.16 18.68
C ARG A 215 -26.69 -10.38 19.39
N ARG A 216 -26.16 -9.33 20.02
CA ARG A 216 -24.90 -9.42 20.80
C ARG A 216 -25.02 -10.40 21.96
N GLY A 217 -26.17 -10.42 22.65
CA GLY A 217 -26.46 -11.38 23.71
C GLY A 217 -26.51 -12.83 23.19
N ALA A 218 -27.17 -13.05 22.05
CA ALA A 218 -27.32 -14.37 21.44
C ALA A 218 -26.00 -14.93 20.86
N ALA A 219 -25.10 -14.06 20.40
CA ALA A 219 -23.80 -14.46 19.85
C ALA A 219 -22.81 -14.97 20.92
N HIS A 220 -23.01 -14.59 22.19
CA HIS A 220 -22.08 -14.90 23.28
C HIS A 220 -21.86 -16.42 23.43
N PRO A 221 -20.61 -16.91 23.48
CA PRO A 221 -19.36 -16.21 23.78
C PRO A 221 -18.59 -15.61 22.57
N LEU A 222 -19.05 -15.79 21.33
CA LEU A 222 -18.33 -15.33 20.15
C LEU A 222 -18.73 -13.89 19.78
N PRO A 223 -17.79 -13.03 19.35
CA PRO A 223 -18.14 -11.72 18.86
C PRO A 223 -18.83 -11.81 17.49
N THR A 224 -19.88 -11.01 17.31
CA THR A 224 -20.58 -10.78 16.04
C THR A 224 -19.64 -10.19 14.97
N PHE A 225 -19.99 -10.35 13.70
CA PHE A 225 -19.23 -9.73 12.60
C PHE A 225 -19.16 -8.21 12.77
N LEU A 226 -20.27 -7.57 13.16
CA LEU A 226 -20.32 -6.15 13.51
C LEU A 226 -19.30 -5.77 14.60
N GLN A 227 -19.22 -6.53 15.70
CA GLN A 227 -18.27 -6.24 16.78
C GLN A 227 -16.83 -6.31 16.31
N ARG A 228 -16.49 -7.29 15.46
CA ARG A 228 -15.14 -7.40 14.89
C ARG A 228 -14.80 -6.24 13.97
N LEU A 229 -15.72 -5.83 13.10
CA LEU A 229 -15.52 -4.67 12.24
C LEU A 229 -15.29 -3.39 13.07
N LEU A 230 -16.12 -3.17 14.09
CA LEU A 230 -15.96 -2.01 14.98
C LEU A 230 -14.62 -2.07 15.74
N GLN A 231 -14.19 -3.26 16.17
CA GLN A 231 -12.92 -3.44 16.87
C GLN A 231 -11.72 -3.20 15.93
N ARG A 232 -11.74 -3.76 14.72
CA ARG A 232 -10.71 -3.57 13.68
C ARG A 232 -10.56 -2.10 13.29
N LEU A 233 -11.67 -1.38 13.22
CA LEU A 233 -11.69 0.05 12.90
C LEU A 233 -11.43 0.95 14.10
N GLY A 234 -11.27 0.40 15.32
CA GLY A 234 -11.08 1.19 16.54
C GLY A 234 -12.29 2.07 16.91
N LEU A 235 -13.48 1.70 16.46
CA LEU A 235 -14.72 2.46 16.69
C LEU A 235 -15.47 2.03 17.96
N VAL A 236 -15.04 0.96 18.62
CA VAL A 236 -15.64 0.51 19.89
C VAL A 236 -15.39 1.57 20.98
N GLY A 237 -16.46 2.16 21.49
CA GLY A 237 -16.39 3.20 22.53
C GLY A 237 -15.94 4.58 22.02
N SER A 238 -15.81 4.76 20.71
CA SER A 238 -15.46 6.06 20.12
C SER A 238 -16.62 7.04 20.23
N ALA A 239 -16.33 8.29 20.62
CA ALA A 239 -17.31 9.37 20.59
C ALA A 239 -17.70 9.77 19.16
N ALA A 240 -16.86 9.46 18.17
CA ALA A 240 -17.08 9.81 16.77
C ALA A 240 -18.15 8.94 16.09
N PHE A 241 -18.39 7.73 16.59
CA PHE A 241 -19.32 6.79 15.98
C PHE A 241 -20.10 5.99 17.03
N SER A 242 -21.43 6.07 16.96
CA SER A 242 -22.33 5.24 17.74
C SER A 242 -23.16 4.37 16.82
N TYR A 243 -23.24 3.07 17.13
CA TYR A 243 -24.12 2.12 16.45
C TYR A 243 -25.33 1.82 17.33
N PRO A 244 -26.56 1.99 16.85
CA PRO A 244 -26.95 2.52 15.53
C PRO A 244 -26.80 4.06 15.42
N PRO A 245 -26.55 4.60 14.21
CA PRO A 245 -26.35 6.04 14.02
C PRO A 245 -27.66 6.81 13.91
N ALA A 246 -27.64 8.08 14.32
CA ALA A 246 -28.80 8.98 14.26
C ALA A 246 -29.15 9.42 12.82
N SER A 247 -28.14 9.56 11.94
CA SER A 247 -28.33 9.86 10.51
C SER A 247 -27.26 9.17 9.68
N LEU A 248 -27.53 8.96 8.39
CA LEU A 248 -26.58 8.34 7.45
C LEU A 248 -25.31 9.20 7.31
N GLU A 249 -25.47 10.51 7.24
CA GLU A 249 -24.38 11.47 7.08
C GLU A 249 -23.44 11.47 8.29
N LYS A 250 -24.00 11.38 9.50
CA LYS A 250 -23.20 11.22 10.74
C LYS A 250 -22.52 9.86 10.80
N ALA A 251 -23.17 8.81 10.29
CA ALA A 251 -22.57 7.48 10.21
C ALA A 251 -21.35 7.49 9.27
N VAL A 252 -21.50 8.04 8.07
CA VAL A 252 -20.43 8.16 7.08
C VAL A 252 -19.29 9.03 7.62
N ALA A 253 -19.61 10.19 8.19
CA ALA A 253 -18.60 11.05 8.80
C ALA A 253 -17.84 10.33 9.93
N GLY A 254 -18.56 9.66 10.84
CA GLY A 254 -17.96 8.94 11.97
C GLY A 254 -17.07 7.78 11.55
N VAL A 255 -17.46 7.03 10.51
CA VAL A 255 -16.70 5.88 10.01
C VAL A 255 -15.49 6.31 9.18
N PHE A 256 -15.69 7.23 8.22
CA PHE A 256 -14.67 7.51 7.20
C PHE A 256 -13.67 8.60 7.62
N LEU A 257 -14.06 9.54 8.50
CA LEU A 257 -13.14 10.55 9.05
C LEU A 257 -12.31 10.02 10.24
N SER A 258 -12.61 8.82 10.75
CA SER A 258 -11.89 8.18 11.84
C SER A 258 -10.97 7.05 11.34
N GLY A 259 -9.92 6.74 12.12
CA GLY A 259 -9.04 5.58 11.88
C GLY A 259 -8.18 5.70 10.62
N GLY A 260 -7.54 4.60 10.20
CA GLY A 260 -6.63 4.59 9.05
C GLY A 260 -7.29 4.93 7.70
N ALA A 261 -6.50 5.43 6.76
CA ALA A 261 -6.91 5.67 5.37
C ALA A 261 -6.38 4.64 4.36
N GLY A 262 -5.67 3.60 4.83
CA GLY A 262 -5.08 2.57 3.97
C GLY A 262 -6.11 1.69 3.28
N GLU A 263 -5.68 0.94 2.26
CA GLU A 263 -6.55 0.08 1.44
C GLU A 263 -7.29 -0.99 2.26
N ALA A 264 -6.59 -1.67 3.18
CA ALA A 264 -7.23 -2.65 4.06
C ALA A 264 -8.30 -2.01 4.97
N THR A 265 -8.03 -0.81 5.50
CA THR A 265 -8.98 -0.06 6.33
C THR A 265 -10.16 0.45 5.51
N TRP A 266 -9.93 0.84 4.25
CA TRP A 266 -10.99 1.22 3.32
C TRP A 266 -11.96 0.07 3.08
N GLN A 267 -11.47 -1.15 2.85
CA GLN A 267 -12.31 -2.34 2.70
C GLN A 267 -13.13 -2.62 3.97
N ASP A 268 -12.52 -2.49 5.17
CA ASP A 268 -13.24 -2.66 6.44
C ASP A 268 -14.33 -1.58 6.65
N LYS A 269 -14.05 -0.32 6.26
CA LYS A 269 -15.03 0.78 6.31
C LYS A 269 -16.20 0.53 5.34
N LEU A 270 -15.93 0.03 4.14
CA LEU A 270 -16.95 -0.36 3.18
C LEU A 270 -17.78 -1.55 3.67
N ALA A 271 -17.15 -2.57 4.27
CA ALA A 271 -17.85 -3.69 4.87
C ALA A 271 -18.81 -3.23 6.00
N LEU A 272 -18.37 -2.27 6.82
CA LEU A 272 -19.22 -1.67 7.86
C LEU A 272 -20.37 -0.85 7.27
N LEU A 273 -20.14 -0.09 6.19
CA LEU A 273 -21.19 0.63 5.47
C LEU A 273 -22.22 -0.33 4.90
N LEU A 274 -21.79 -1.41 4.23
CA LEU A 274 -22.68 -2.43 3.69
C LEU A 274 -23.49 -3.11 4.81
N TYR A 275 -22.84 -3.43 5.94
CA TYR A 275 -23.53 -3.97 7.11
C TYR A 275 -24.61 -3.00 7.59
N LEU A 276 -24.30 -1.71 7.72
CA LEU A 276 -25.25 -0.68 8.15
C LEU A 276 -26.47 -0.61 7.20
N LEU A 277 -26.24 -0.59 5.89
CA LEU A 277 -27.30 -0.55 4.89
C LEU A 277 -28.15 -1.84 4.91
N SER A 278 -27.51 -2.99 5.11
CA SER A 278 -28.19 -4.28 5.20
C SER A 278 -29.04 -4.39 6.47
N ASP A 279 -28.52 -3.90 7.60
CA ASP A 279 -29.23 -3.88 8.88
C ASP A 279 -30.37 -2.87 8.91
N ALA A 280 -30.23 -1.77 8.16
CA ALA A 280 -31.30 -0.80 7.91
C ALA A 280 -32.34 -1.30 6.88
N GLY A 281 -32.06 -2.40 6.16
CA GLY A 281 -32.97 -2.99 5.16
C GLY A 281 -33.04 -2.23 3.84
N ILE A 282 -32.00 -1.45 3.50
CA ILE A 282 -31.95 -0.57 2.32
C ILE A 282 -30.78 -0.91 1.38
N ALA A 283 -30.07 -2.01 1.62
CA ALA A 283 -28.92 -2.38 0.83
C ALA A 283 -29.31 -2.77 -0.60
N ASP A 284 -28.78 -2.03 -1.57
CA ASP A 284 -28.70 -2.45 -2.98
C ASP A 284 -27.29 -2.99 -3.25
N LEU A 285 -27.18 -4.31 -3.36
CA LEU A 285 -25.90 -5.00 -3.54
C LEU A 285 -25.26 -4.68 -4.89
N GLU A 286 -26.06 -4.52 -5.96
CA GLU A 286 -25.52 -4.27 -7.30
C GLU A 286 -25.03 -2.83 -7.44
N ALA A 287 -25.80 -1.86 -6.95
CA ALA A 287 -25.38 -0.46 -6.92
C ALA A 287 -24.14 -0.26 -6.05
N PHE A 288 -24.03 -0.98 -4.92
CA PHE A 288 -22.85 -0.94 -4.05
C PHE A 288 -21.61 -1.54 -4.75
N ARG A 289 -21.78 -2.68 -5.41
CA ARG A 289 -20.70 -3.34 -6.18
C ARG A 289 -20.15 -2.44 -7.27
N LEU A 290 -21.04 -1.84 -8.07
CA LEU A 290 -20.66 -0.95 -9.18
C LEU A 290 -20.05 0.35 -8.66
N GLY A 291 -20.58 0.91 -7.57
CA GLY A 291 -20.11 2.16 -6.98
C GLY A 291 -18.69 2.08 -6.42
N PHE A 292 -18.36 1.00 -5.70
CA PHE A 292 -17.08 0.84 -5.02
C PHE A 292 -16.14 -0.18 -5.67
N SER A 293 -16.54 -0.79 -6.79
CA SER A 293 -15.78 -1.82 -7.52
C SER A 293 -15.37 -3.02 -6.64
N VAL A 294 -16.26 -3.41 -5.72
CA VAL A 294 -16.00 -4.55 -4.80
C VAL A 294 -16.13 -5.88 -5.58
N PRO A 295 -15.19 -6.83 -5.42
CA PRO A 295 -15.31 -8.16 -6.00
C PRO A 295 -16.58 -8.88 -5.54
N PRO A 296 -17.26 -9.65 -6.43
CA PRO A 296 -18.54 -10.29 -6.10
C PRO A 296 -18.44 -11.31 -4.96
N ALA A 297 -17.33 -12.06 -4.88
CA ALA A 297 -17.09 -13.01 -3.79
C ALA A 297 -16.98 -12.29 -2.43
N GLN A 298 -16.21 -11.19 -2.38
CA GLN A 298 -16.04 -10.39 -1.17
C GLN A 298 -17.35 -9.72 -0.72
N LEU A 299 -18.13 -9.22 -1.68
CA LEU A 299 -19.46 -8.67 -1.41
C LEU A 299 -20.42 -9.72 -0.84
N ALA A 300 -20.42 -10.93 -1.42
CA ALA A 300 -21.25 -12.03 -0.97
C ALA A 300 -20.84 -12.50 0.44
N GLU A 301 -19.54 -12.54 0.74
CA GLU A 301 -19.02 -12.85 2.08
C GLU A 301 -19.50 -11.82 3.12
N TRP A 302 -19.34 -10.53 2.84
CA TRP A 302 -19.79 -9.46 3.75
C TRP A 302 -21.30 -9.45 3.94
N HIS A 303 -22.06 -9.66 2.87
CA HIS A 303 -23.51 -9.71 2.94
C HIS A 303 -23.98 -10.93 3.73
N ALA A 304 -23.43 -12.11 3.46
CA ALA A 304 -23.74 -13.32 4.22
C ALA A 304 -23.37 -13.16 5.70
N ALA A 305 -22.27 -12.49 6.01
CA ALA A 305 -21.90 -12.19 7.38
C ALA A 305 -22.94 -11.31 8.11
N ALA A 306 -23.46 -10.29 7.42
CA ALA A 306 -24.53 -9.45 7.96
C ALA A 306 -25.83 -10.24 8.18
N LEU A 307 -26.17 -11.15 7.27
CA LEU A 307 -27.35 -12.01 7.36
C LEU A 307 -27.25 -13.05 8.51
N VAL A 308 -26.05 -13.60 8.75
CA VAL A 308 -25.78 -14.49 9.89
C VAL A 308 -25.96 -13.73 11.21
N ASP A 309 -25.40 -12.52 11.31
CA ASP A 309 -25.58 -11.67 12.51
C ASP A 309 -27.06 -11.33 12.74
N GLN A 310 -27.83 -11.07 11.68
CA GLN A 310 -29.29 -10.88 11.72
C GLN A 310 -30.00 -12.12 12.28
N ALA A 311 -29.73 -13.30 11.71
CA ALA A 311 -30.35 -14.56 12.13
C ALA A 311 -30.16 -14.91 13.63
N LEU A 312 -29.14 -14.36 14.30
CA LEU A 312 -28.94 -14.51 15.74
C LEU A 312 -30.02 -13.81 16.59
N ALA A 313 -30.77 -12.84 16.05
CA ALA A 313 -31.77 -12.07 16.79
C ALA A 313 -33.00 -12.91 17.18
N GLY A 314 -33.37 -13.92 16.39
CA GLY A 314 -34.53 -14.75 16.68
C GLY A 314 -35.11 -15.52 15.48
N PRO A 315 -36.14 -16.36 15.71
CA PRO A 315 -36.68 -17.31 14.74
C PRO A 315 -37.43 -16.68 13.54
N THR A 316 -37.73 -15.38 13.60
CA THR A 316 -38.37 -14.62 12.52
C THR A 316 -37.43 -14.34 11.34
N GLU A 317 -36.12 -14.45 11.54
CA GLU A 317 -35.09 -14.12 10.53
C GLU A 317 -34.48 -15.37 9.86
N ARG A 318 -35.20 -16.50 9.89
CA ARG A 318 -34.78 -17.76 9.24
C ARG A 318 -34.57 -17.60 7.74
N ALA A 319 -35.34 -16.76 7.06
CA ALA A 319 -35.14 -16.46 5.64
C ALA A 319 -33.78 -15.79 5.36
N SER A 320 -33.29 -14.96 6.28
CA SER A 320 -31.95 -14.36 6.20
C SER A 320 -30.87 -15.43 6.34
N LEU A 321 -31.08 -16.40 7.24
CA LEU A 321 -30.17 -17.54 7.41
C LEU A 321 -30.15 -18.43 6.17
N ASP A 322 -31.30 -18.75 5.58
CA ASP A 322 -31.40 -19.57 4.37
C ASP A 322 -30.67 -18.90 3.19
N THR A 323 -30.81 -17.58 3.06
CA THR A 323 -30.10 -16.78 2.07
C THR A 323 -28.59 -16.78 2.31
N ALA A 324 -28.15 -16.64 3.58
CA ALA A 324 -26.73 -16.70 3.92
C ALA A 324 -26.12 -18.08 3.58
N CYS A 325 -26.83 -19.16 3.90
CA CYS A 325 -26.41 -20.52 3.60
C CYS A 325 -26.22 -20.79 2.08
N LEU A 326 -27.01 -20.14 1.23
CA LEU A 326 -26.86 -20.24 -0.23
C LEU A 326 -25.64 -19.48 -0.76
N LEU A 327 -25.29 -18.35 -0.13
CA LEU A 327 -24.21 -17.48 -0.58
C LEU A 327 -22.83 -17.92 -0.10
N LEU A 328 -22.72 -18.44 1.14
CA LEU A 328 -21.44 -18.73 1.77
C LEU A 328 -20.56 -19.75 1.04
N PRO A 329 -21.05 -20.89 0.52
CA PRO A 329 -20.20 -21.87 -0.15
C PRO A 329 -19.52 -21.32 -1.41
N GLY A 330 -20.18 -20.42 -2.15
CA GLY A 330 -19.60 -19.79 -3.34
C GLY A 330 -18.75 -18.54 -3.05
N ALA A 331 -18.85 -18.00 -1.83
CA ALA A 331 -18.13 -16.80 -1.39
C ALA A 331 -16.98 -17.11 -0.43
N ALA A 332 -16.89 -18.33 0.09
CA ALA A 332 -15.85 -18.75 1.01
C ALA A 332 -14.47 -18.64 0.35
N THR A 333 -13.58 -17.90 0.99
CA THR A 333 -12.17 -17.82 0.63
C THR A 333 -11.32 -18.32 1.78
N ALA A 334 -10.04 -18.60 1.55
CA ALA A 334 -9.13 -18.99 2.64
C ALA A 334 -8.95 -17.88 3.72
N GLY A 335 -9.48 -16.67 3.51
CA GLY A 335 -9.57 -15.60 4.50
C GLY A 335 -10.86 -15.62 5.33
N THR A 336 -11.85 -16.45 5.00
CA THR A 336 -13.14 -16.49 5.70
C THR A 336 -12.97 -17.06 7.11
N PRO A 337 -13.32 -16.30 8.17
CA PRO A 337 -13.17 -16.74 9.55
C PRO A 337 -13.92 -18.06 9.83
N PHE A 338 -13.23 -19.03 10.45
CA PHE A 338 -13.83 -20.28 10.95
C PHE A 338 -15.04 -20.06 11.87
N LEU A 339 -15.12 -18.86 12.46
CA LEU A 339 -16.22 -18.42 13.30
C LEU A 339 -17.57 -18.36 12.56
N PHE A 340 -17.59 -18.25 11.22
CA PHE A 340 -18.81 -18.41 10.43
C PHE A 340 -19.35 -19.84 10.47
N VAL A 341 -18.45 -20.82 10.40
CA VAL A 341 -18.79 -22.24 10.53
C VAL A 341 -19.33 -22.52 11.92
N GLU A 342 -18.70 -22.00 12.97
CA GLU A 342 -19.19 -22.14 14.34
C GLU A 342 -20.55 -21.48 14.55
N ALA A 343 -20.79 -20.31 13.95
CA ALA A 343 -22.07 -19.62 14.02
C ALA A 343 -23.20 -20.41 13.33
N LEU A 344 -22.95 -20.94 12.12
CA LEU A 344 -23.91 -21.78 11.39
C LEU A 344 -24.22 -23.08 12.15
N ALA A 345 -23.21 -23.71 12.75
CA ALA A 345 -23.38 -24.90 13.58
C ALA A 345 -24.28 -24.61 14.81
N LYS A 346 -24.06 -23.48 15.49
CA LYS A 346 -24.89 -23.05 16.63
C LYS A 346 -26.33 -22.69 16.23
N LEU A 347 -26.53 -22.19 15.01
CA LEU A 347 -27.84 -21.90 14.44
C LEU A 347 -28.58 -23.16 13.95
N GLY A 348 -28.01 -24.36 14.14
CA GLY A 348 -28.63 -25.63 13.79
C GLY A 348 -28.52 -25.99 12.31
N ARG A 349 -27.51 -25.47 11.60
CA ARG A 349 -27.25 -25.72 10.17
C ARG A 349 -25.88 -26.39 9.96
N PRO A 350 -25.70 -27.63 10.47
CA PRO A 350 -24.42 -28.32 10.42
C PRO A 350 -24.01 -28.77 9.00
N GLU A 351 -24.97 -29.04 8.12
CA GLU A 351 -24.68 -29.46 6.74
C GLU A 351 -24.08 -28.33 5.92
N GLU A 352 -24.62 -27.11 6.09
CA GLU A 352 -24.14 -25.91 5.42
C GLU A 352 -22.83 -25.40 6.05
N ALA A 353 -22.67 -25.54 7.37
CA ALA A 353 -21.39 -25.33 8.03
C ALA A 353 -20.30 -26.26 7.45
N LEU A 354 -20.66 -27.52 7.19
CA LEU A 354 -19.78 -28.51 6.57
C LEU A 354 -19.52 -28.20 5.08
N ALA A 355 -20.50 -27.67 4.35
CA ALA A 355 -20.30 -27.20 2.98
C ALA A 355 -19.33 -26.01 2.89
N VAL A 356 -19.41 -25.07 3.84
CA VAL A 356 -18.44 -23.97 3.97
C VAL A 356 -17.06 -24.49 4.34
N LEU A 357 -16.97 -25.46 5.26
CA LEU A 357 -15.70 -26.13 5.56
C LEU A 357 -15.12 -26.84 4.34
N ARG A 358 -15.94 -27.55 3.56
CA ARG A 358 -15.52 -28.18 2.32
C ARG A 358 -15.05 -27.15 1.30
N ALA A 359 -15.73 -26.02 1.15
CA ALA A 359 -15.29 -24.96 0.26
C ALA A 359 -13.93 -24.37 0.69
N LEU A 360 -13.67 -24.27 2.00
CA LEU A 360 -12.38 -23.87 2.56
C LEU A 360 -11.29 -24.93 2.32
N GLU A 361 -11.61 -26.20 2.57
CA GLU A 361 -10.74 -27.35 2.26
C GLU A 361 -10.50 -27.49 0.74
N GLU A 362 -11.47 -27.15 -0.10
CA GLU A 362 -11.38 -27.12 -1.55
C GLU A 362 -10.51 -25.95 -2.02
N ALA A 363 -10.56 -24.79 -1.36
CA ALA A 363 -9.63 -23.68 -1.62
C ALA A 363 -8.19 -24.06 -1.23
N GLU A 364 -8.03 -24.77 -0.11
CA GLU A 364 -6.76 -25.34 0.33
C GLU A 364 -6.27 -26.46 -0.61
N THR A 365 -7.18 -27.31 -1.08
CA THR A 365 -6.91 -28.36 -2.06
C THR A 365 -6.60 -27.76 -3.43
N ALA A 366 -7.24 -26.66 -3.82
CA ALA A 366 -6.94 -25.94 -5.05
C ALA A 366 -5.58 -25.23 -4.97
N LEU A 367 -5.17 -24.77 -3.78
CA LEU A 367 -3.80 -24.34 -3.53
C LEU A 367 -2.83 -25.52 -3.70
N GLN A 368 -3.16 -26.67 -3.12
CA GLN A 368 -2.38 -27.91 -3.23
C GLN A 368 -2.28 -28.43 -4.67
N ILE A 369 -3.37 -28.40 -5.45
CA ILE A 369 -3.40 -28.78 -6.87
C ILE A 369 -2.54 -27.83 -7.70
N ARG A 370 -2.61 -26.51 -7.47
CA ARG A 370 -1.73 -25.55 -8.16
C ARG A 370 -0.26 -25.81 -7.88
N LEU A 371 0.06 -26.15 -6.63
CA LEU A 371 1.39 -26.59 -6.26
C LEU A 371 1.76 -27.88 -7.00
N ASP A 372 0.93 -28.92 -6.97
CA ASP A 372 1.17 -30.20 -7.64
C ASP A 372 1.26 -30.10 -9.17
N CYS A 373 0.61 -29.09 -9.78
CA CYS A 373 0.73 -28.75 -11.20
C CYS A 373 1.98 -27.91 -11.54
N GLY A 374 2.84 -27.58 -10.56
CA GLY A 374 4.05 -26.77 -10.75
C GLY A 374 3.79 -25.27 -10.91
N LEU A 375 2.57 -24.79 -10.66
CA LEU A 375 2.17 -23.38 -10.73
C LEU A 375 2.52 -22.65 -9.42
N ILE A 376 3.81 -22.69 -9.05
CA ILE A 376 4.32 -22.21 -7.76
C ILE A 376 4.06 -20.72 -7.56
N THR A 377 4.21 -19.91 -8.61
CA THR A 377 3.99 -18.46 -8.53
C THR A 377 2.53 -18.11 -8.28
N GLU A 378 1.59 -18.84 -8.90
CA GLU A 378 0.15 -18.61 -8.70
C GLU A 378 -0.30 -19.05 -7.32
N ALA A 379 0.18 -20.21 -6.86
CA ALA A 379 -0.07 -20.68 -5.50
C ALA A 379 0.51 -19.69 -4.47
N PHE A 380 1.72 -19.17 -4.71
CA PHE A 380 2.35 -18.17 -3.84
C PHE A 380 1.59 -16.83 -3.80
N LEU A 381 1.10 -16.34 -4.94
CA LEU A 381 0.32 -15.10 -5.00
C LEU A 381 -1.03 -15.23 -4.29
N GLU A 382 -1.71 -16.37 -4.46
CA GLU A 382 -3.00 -16.62 -3.81
C GLU A 382 -2.83 -16.76 -2.29
N ALA A 383 -1.82 -17.52 -1.87
CA ALA A 383 -1.41 -17.63 -0.48
C ALA A 383 -1.12 -16.25 0.16
N ARG A 384 -0.40 -15.39 -0.55
CA ARG A 384 -0.09 -14.03 -0.10
C ARG A 384 -1.33 -13.14 0.02
N ARG A 385 -2.26 -13.23 -0.94
CA ARG A 385 -3.56 -12.55 -0.84
C ARG A 385 -4.29 -12.96 0.43
N CYS A 386 -4.28 -14.23 0.80
CA CYS A 386 -4.89 -14.68 2.06
C CYS A 386 -4.22 -14.07 3.29
N CYS A 387 -2.89 -13.96 3.32
CA CYS A 387 -2.16 -13.29 4.41
C CYS A 387 -2.42 -11.78 4.51
N ASP A 388 -2.73 -11.12 3.39
CA ASP A 388 -3.04 -9.68 3.36
C ASP A 388 -4.38 -9.37 4.05
N HIS A 389 -5.31 -10.33 4.08
CA HIS A 389 -6.62 -10.21 4.72
C HIS A 389 -6.58 -10.47 6.24
N VAL A 390 -5.45 -10.97 6.76
CA VAL A 390 -5.24 -11.25 8.19
C VAL A 390 -4.79 -9.98 8.92
N PRO A 391 -5.32 -9.67 10.13
CA PRO A 391 -4.90 -8.53 10.94
C PRO A 391 -3.40 -8.50 11.22
N ALA A 392 -2.80 -7.32 11.32
CA ALA A 392 -1.34 -7.15 11.45
C ALA A 392 -0.73 -7.92 12.65
N GLU A 393 -1.45 -8.01 13.77
CA GLU A 393 -1.03 -8.75 14.97
C GLU A 393 -0.93 -10.28 14.73
N GLN A 394 -1.73 -10.81 13.80
CA GLN A 394 -1.81 -12.23 13.47
C GLN A 394 -1.11 -12.58 12.16
N ARG A 395 -0.65 -11.58 11.40
CA ARG A 395 0.01 -11.77 10.12
C ARG A 395 1.31 -12.56 10.25
N GLY A 396 2.14 -12.25 11.25
CA GLY A 396 3.39 -12.97 11.52
C GLY A 396 3.24 -14.50 11.64
N PRO A 397 2.40 -15.03 12.56
CA PRO A 397 2.20 -16.47 12.67
C PRO A 397 1.56 -17.10 11.43
N HIS A 398 0.61 -16.43 10.76
CA HIS A 398 -0.03 -16.96 9.54
C HIS A 398 0.96 -17.02 8.36
N THR A 399 1.75 -15.97 8.13
CA THR A 399 2.81 -15.95 7.11
C THR A 399 3.84 -17.05 7.38
N ARG A 400 4.23 -17.28 8.64
CA ARG A 400 5.13 -18.39 8.99
C ARG A 400 4.52 -19.76 8.68
N ALA A 401 3.25 -19.99 9.04
CA ALA A 401 2.57 -21.24 8.75
C ALA A 401 2.48 -21.50 7.23
N LEU A 402 2.16 -20.46 6.47
CA LEU A 402 2.02 -20.52 5.02
C LEU A 402 3.35 -20.82 4.32
N VAL A 403 4.41 -20.08 4.68
CA VAL A 403 5.76 -20.28 4.13
C VAL A 403 6.29 -21.66 4.51
N ARG A 404 6.01 -22.12 5.73
CA ARG A 404 6.36 -23.49 6.17
C ARG A 404 5.69 -24.55 5.30
N ARG A 405 4.39 -24.43 5.03
CA ARG A 405 3.66 -25.38 4.16
C ARG A 405 4.18 -25.38 2.73
N LEU A 406 4.47 -24.19 2.19
CA LEU A 406 5.08 -24.05 0.86
C LEU A 406 6.45 -24.73 0.82
N ALA A 407 7.26 -24.56 1.87
CA ALA A 407 8.58 -25.15 1.97
C ALA A 407 8.54 -26.68 2.16
N GLU A 408 7.63 -27.19 2.99
CA GLU A 408 7.38 -28.63 3.17
C GLU A 408 6.88 -29.29 1.88
N TRP A 409 6.01 -28.61 1.12
CA TRP A 409 5.62 -29.07 -0.21
C TRP A 409 6.80 -29.07 -1.16
N ALA A 410 7.59 -28.00 -1.20
CA ALA A 410 8.74 -27.88 -2.09
C ALA A 410 9.82 -28.94 -1.79
N GLN A 411 9.98 -29.31 -0.51
CA GLN A 411 10.84 -30.42 -0.10
C GLN A 411 10.34 -31.75 -0.65
N ARG A 412 9.03 -32.03 -0.53
CA ARG A 412 8.40 -33.26 -1.07
C ARG A 412 8.49 -33.32 -2.60
N ALA A 413 8.30 -32.19 -3.27
CA ALA A 413 8.33 -32.07 -4.73
C ALA A 413 9.75 -31.89 -5.32
N ARG A 414 10.80 -31.79 -4.49
CA ARG A 414 12.18 -31.43 -4.90
C ARG A 414 12.29 -30.09 -5.65
N MET A 415 11.40 -29.15 -5.38
CA MET A 415 11.34 -27.82 -6.03
C MET A 415 11.78 -26.67 -5.12
N VAL A 416 12.55 -26.94 -4.06
CA VAL A 416 13.03 -25.92 -3.10
C VAL A 416 13.78 -24.79 -3.81
N HIS A 417 14.52 -25.09 -4.89
CA HIS A 417 15.24 -24.09 -5.70
C HIS A 417 14.33 -23.10 -6.44
N GLU A 418 13.10 -23.48 -6.79
CA GLU A 418 12.13 -22.59 -7.44
C GLU A 418 11.48 -21.67 -6.40
N VAL A 419 11.21 -22.20 -5.21
CA VAL A 419 10.59 -21.44 -4.12
C VAL A 419 11.53 -20.36 -3.56
N ILE A 420 12.84 -20.62 -3.48
CA ILE A 420 13.82 -19.61 -3.03
C ILE A 420 14.00 -18.43 -4.00
N GLN A 421 13.60 -18.60 -5.27
CA GLN A 421 13.65 -17.55 -6.29
C GLN A 421 12.42 -16.62 -6.24
N LEU A 422 11.38 -16.98 -5.48
CA LEU A 422 10.18 -16.16 -5.35
C LEU A 422 10.47 -14.81 -4.66
N PRO A 423 9.71 -13.75 -4.98
CA PRO A 423 9.87 -12.43 -4.38
C PRO A 423 9.28 -12.37 -2.96
N LEU A 424 9.97 -13.03 -2.02
CA LEU A 424 9.64 -13.03 -0.60
C LEU A 424 9.82 -11.64 0.03
N ASN A 425 8.91 -11.25 0.93
CA ASN A 425 9.04 -10.08 1.79
C ASN A 425 9.87 -10.39 3.06
N ALA A 426 10.22 -9.38 3.87
CA ALA A 426 11.09 -9.58 5.04
C ALA A 426 10.58 -10.64 6.05
N LEU A 427 9.26 -10.72 6.28
CA LEU A 427 8.66 -11.70 7.20
C LEU A 427 8.66 -13.12 6.59
N GLU A 428 8.38 -13.21 5.28
CA GLU A 428 8.42 -14.46 4.53
C GLU A 428 9.85 -15.00 4.43
N GLU A 429 10.83 -14.14 4.19
CA GLU A 429 12.25 -14.47 4.18
C GLU A 429 12.70 -15.00 5.55
N GLN A 430 12.32 -14.32 6.64
CA GLN A 430 12.64 -14.76 8.00
C GLN A 430 12.03 -16.14 8.30
N ALA A 431 10.78 -16.37 7.89
CA ALA A 431 10.11 -17.66 8.05
C ALA A 431 10.80 -18.77 7.25
N MET A 432 11.22 -18.47 6.01
CA MET A 432 11.88 -19.41 5.12
C MET A 432 13.29 -19.76 5.62
N CYS A 433 14.07 -18.77 6.06
CA CYS A 433 15.38 -18.99 6.70
C CYS A 433 15.25 -19.84 7.96
N GLY A 434 14.31 -19.49 8.85
CA GLY A 434 14.07 -20.25 10.09
C GLY A 434 13.72 -21.71 9.81
N TRP A 435 12.87 -21.97 8.82
CA TRP A 435 12.55 -23.34 8.40
C TRP A 435 13.76 -24.09 7.83
N MET A 436 14.59 -23.45 6.98
CA MET A 436 15.79 -24.09 6.44
C MET A 436 16.85 -24.37 7.51
N GLU A 437 16.97 -23.50 8.51
CA GLU A 437 17.85 -23.69 9.68
C GLU A 437 17.37 -24.86 10.56
N GLU A 438 16.05 -25.00 10.78
CA GLU A 438 15.47 -26.17 11.43
C GLU A 438 15.75 -27.45 10.63
N GLN A 439 15.63 -27.41 9.30
CA GLN A 439 15.99 -28.54 8.43
C GLN A 439 17.49 -28.85 8.50
N ALA A 440 18.36 -27.83 8.62
CA ALA A 440 19.81 -28.01 8.80
C ALA A 440 20.12 -28.72 10.11
N ALA A 441 19.43 -28.33 11.20
CA ALA A 441 19.55 -29.01 12.50
C ALA A 441 19.03 -30.46 12.46
N ALA A 442 18.01 -30.73 11.64
CA ALA A 442 17.46 -32.06 11.43
C ALA A 442 18.21 -32.92 10.39
N GLY A 443 19.26 -32.38 9.75
CA GLY A 443 20.01 -33.07 8.69
C GLY A 443 19.22 -33.25 7.38
N GLY A 444 18.21 -32.43 7.14
CA GLY A 444 17.35 -32.48 5.96
C GLY A 444 18.02 -31.90 4.70
N ARG A 445 17.79 -32.52 3.54
CA ARG A 445 18.35 -32.11 2.23
C ARG A 445 18.02 -30.68 1.82
N ALA A 446 16.89 -30.14 2.30
CA ALA A 446 16.48 -28.76 2.02
C ALA A 446 17.44 -27.72 2.63
N ALA A 447 18.25 -28.10 3.62
CA ALA A 447 19.24 -27.24 4.24
C ALA A 447 20.33 -26.76 3.27
N HIS A 448 20.64 -27.53 2.23
CA HIS A 448 21.62 -27.16 1.20
C HIS A 448 21.17 -26.00 0.31
N ALA A 449 19.87 -25.64 0.34
CA ALA A 449 19.36 -24.47 -0.36
C ALA A 449 19.65 -23.14 0.38
N LEU A 450 20.00 -23.19 1.67
CA LEU A 450 20.19 -22.00 2.51
C LEU A 450 21.38 -21.11 2.07
N PRO A 451 22.58 -21.66 1.75
CA PRO A 451 23.67 -20.83 1.22
C PRO A 451 23.31 -20.20 -0.13
N VAL A 452 22.59 -20.92 -0.99
CA VAL A 452 22.13 -20.43 -2.29
C VAL A 452 21.11 -19.30 -2.12
N PHE A 453 20.19 -19.44 -1.17
CA PHE A 453 19.21 -18.40 -0.82
C PHE A 453 19.90 -17.09 -0.43
N TYR A 454 20.90 -17.14 0.46
CA TYR A 454 21.64 -15.94 0.86
C TYR A 454 22.43 -15.30 -0.30
N LEU A 455 23.00 -16.12 -1.19
CA LEU A 455 23.71 -15.63 -2.38
C LEU A 455 22.78 -14.93 -3.38
N LEU A 456 21.58 -15.46 -3.61
CA LEU A 456 20.58 -14.84 -4.49
C LEU A 456 20.13 -13.45 -3.98
N ARG A 457 20.25 -13.20 -2.68
CA ARG A 457 19.91 -11.92 -2.03
C ARG A 457 21.12 -11.00 -1.82
N GLY A 458 22.30 -11.36 -2.34
CA GLY A 458 23.54 -10.58 -2.20
C GLY A 458 24.18 -10.62 -0.80
N ARG A 459 23.76 -11.52 0.09
CA ARG A 459 24.26 -11.66 1.47
C ARG A 459 25.41 -12.67 1.53
N ILE A 460 26.56 -12.29 0.98
CA ILE A 460 27.71 -13.20 0.77
C ILE A 460 28.28 -13.74 2.08
N ALA A 461 28.44 -12.90 3.11
CA ALA A 461 29.03 -13.31 4.38
C ALA A 461 28.19 -14.39 5.10
N GLU A 462 26.87 -14.25 5.04
CA GLU A 462 25.93 -15.18 5.67
C GLU A 462 25.82 -16.49 4.89
N GLY A 463 25.84 -16.43 3.56
CA GLY A 463 25.92 -17.62 2.72
C GLY A 463 27.17 -18.46 2.99
N LEU A 464 28.33 -17.81 3.17
CA LEU A 464 29.56 -18.49 3.55
C LEU A 464 29.48 -19.11 4.95
N HIS A 465 28.88 -18.41 5.91
CA HIS A 465 28.68 -18.92 7.27
C HIS A 465 27.76 -20.15 7.28
N ALA A 466 26.63 -20.09 6.57
CA ALA A 466 25.68 -21.20 6.44
C ALA A 466 26.34 -22.42 5.78
N ASN A 467 27.14 -22.22 4.72
CA ASN A 467 27.86 -23.30 4.06
C ASN A 467 28.91 -23.97 4.96
N ALA A 468 29.61 -23.17 5.77
CA ALA A 468 30.56 -23.68 6.76
C ALA A 468 29.88 -24.48 7.88
N GLY A 469 28.65 -24.10 8.26
CA GLY A 469 27.82 -24.84 9.22
C GLY A 469 27.38 -26.21 8.69
N LEU A 470 26.89 -26.26 7.45
CA LEU A 470 26.45 -27.51 6.79
C LEU A 470 27.60 -28.48 6.50
N SER A 471 28.82 -27.97 6.29
CA SER A 471 30.01 -28.81 6.09
C SER A 471 30.46 -29.51 7.38
N ARG A 472 29.92 -29.12 8.54
CA ARG A 472 30.26 -29.69 9.86
C ARG A 472 29.22 -30.70 10.36
N THR A 473 28.02 -30.75 9.77
CA THR A 473 26.98 -31.72 10.09
C THR A 473 27.20 -33.02 9.31
N PRO A 474 27.28 -34.20 9.95
CA PRO A 474 27.44 -35.47 9.24
C PRO A 474 26.22 -35.78 8.36
N PRO A 475 26.40 -36.34 7.16
CA PRO A 475 25.28 -36.70 6.29
C PRO A 475 24.45 -37.83 6.91
N ALA A 476 23.13 -37.74 6.81
CA ALA A 476 22.23 -38.82 7.20
C ALA A 476 22.46 -40.04 6.29
N GLU A 477 22.43 -41.25 6.86
CA GLU A 477 22.62 -42.51 6.13
C GLU A 477 21.60 -42.65 4.99
N GLY A 478 22.09 -42.66 3.74
CA GLY A 478 21.29 -42.76 2.52
C GLY A 478 21.60 -41.73 1.42
N ASP A 479 22.48 -40.76 1.68
CA ASP A 479 22.80 -39.66 0.75
C ASP A 479 23.90 -39.98 -0.28
N ALA A 480 23.62 -40.88 -1.23
CA ALA A 480 24.46 -41.00 -2.43
C ALA A 480 24.34 -39.75 -3.34
N GLU A 481 23.12 -39.20 -3.50
CA GLU A 481 22.83 -37.99 -4.28
C GLU A 481 23.28 -36.69 -3.57
N GLY A 482 23.20 -36.61 -2.24
CA GLY A 482 23.71 -35.47 -1.45
C GLY A 482 25.23 -35.42 -1.42
N ALA A 483 25.88 -36.58 -1.37
CA ALA A 483 27.33 -36.71 -1.59
C ALA A 483 27.70 -36.41 -3.05
N GLU A 484 26.84 -36.73 -4.03
CA GLU A 484 27.05 -36.34 -5.43
C GLU A 484 26.82 -34.85 -5.68
N LEU A 485 25.88 -34.15 -5.04
CA LEU A 485 25.74 -32.69 -5.13
C LEU A 485 26.89 -31.95 -4.43
N ALA A 486 27.37 -32.48 -3.30
CA ALA A 486 28.59 -32.02 -2.64
C ALA A 486 29.86 -32.32 -3.48
N ARG A 487 29.88 -33.40 -4.27
CA ARG A 487 30.99 -33.75 -5.21
C ARG A 487 30.86 -33.09 -6.59
N ALA A 488 29.65 -32.77 -7.05
CA ALA A 488 29.34 -32.06 -8.31
C ALA A 488 29.49 -30.54 -8.17
N GLY A 489 29.61 -30.04 -6.93
CA GLY A 489 30.29 -28.77 -6.62
C GLY A 489 31.80 -28.80 -6.91
N GLY A 490 32.36 -29.95 -7.27
CA GLY A 490 33.65 -30.12 -7.95
C GLY A 490 33.51 -30.14 -9.48
N PRO A 491 34.54 -29.75 -10.23
CA PRO A 491 34.46 -28.70 -11.24
C PRO A 491 33.94 -29.19 -12.60
N GLN A 492 32.64 -28.97 -12.89
CA GLN A 492 32.19 -28.76 -14.27
C GLN A 492 31.90 -27.27 -14.50
N ARG A 493 32.81 -26.69 -15.29
CA ARG A 493 33.21 -25.28 -15.36
C ARG A 493 32.28 -24.46 -16.26
N GLY A 494 31.57 -23.49 -15.68
CA GLY A 494 31.16 -22.29 -16.42
C GLY A 494 32.29 -21.24 -16.42
N PRO A 495 32.45 -20.44 -17.49
CA PRO A 495 33.58 -19.50 -17.65
C PRO A 495 33.69 -18.44 -16.54
N GLN A 496 32.60 -18.16 -15.82
CA GLN A 496 32.58 -17.20 -14.72
C GLN A 496 33.33 -17.70 -13.46
N TRP A 497 33.40 -19.01 -13.23
CA TRP A 497 34.14 -19.61 -12.12
C TRP A 497 35.66 -19.55 -12.30
N GLY A 498 36.15 -19.49 -13.55
CA GLY A 498 37.57 -19.33 -13.86
C GLY A 498 38.10 -17.95 -13.47
N MET A 499 37.29 -16.90 -13.67
CA MET A 499 37.61 -15.53 -13.24
C MET A 499 37.64 -15.41 -11.71
N TRP A 500 36.72 -16.07 -11.01
CA TRP A 500 36.63 -16.03 -9.56
C TRP A 500 37.84 -16.70 -8.88
N ARG A 501 38.29 -17.85 -9.40
CA ARG A 501 39.49 -18.53 -8.88
C ARG A 501 40.79 -17.76 -9.15
N ALA A 502 40.87 -17.04 -10.27
CA ALA A 502 41.98 -16.15 -10.57
C ALA A 502 42.02 -14.93 -9.61
N ALA A 503 40.86 -14.39 -9.23
CA ALA A 503 40.76 -13.33 -8.24
C ALA A 503 41.09 -13.80 -6.82
N GLN A 504 40.69 -15.02 -6.44
CA GLN A 504 41.02 -15.60 -5.14
C GLN A 504 42.51 -15.92 -5.01
N GLN A 505 43.14 -16.49 -6.04
CA GLN A 505 44.59 -16.73 -6.04
C GLN A 505 45.41 -15.44 -6.07
N ALA A 506 44.90 -14.37 -6.70
CA ALA A 506 45.52 -13.04 -6.63
C ALA A 506 45.40 -12.43 -5.22
N GLY A 507 44.27 -12.63 -4.53
CA GLY A 507 44.07 -12.20 -3.14
C GLY A 507 44.93 -12.96 -2.14
N GLU A 508 45.02 -14.29 -2.26
CA GLU A 508 45.84 -15.12 -1.37
C GLU A 508 47.35 -14.87 -1.56
N ARG A 509 47.82 -14.60 -2.79
CA ARG A 509 49.20 -14.15 -3.05
C ARG A 509 49.48 -12.77 -2.47
N SER A 510 48.54 -11.83 -2.56
CA SER A 510 48.64 -10.50 -1.97
C SER A 510 48.73 -10.54 -0.43
N VAL A 511 47.97 -11.43 0.22
CA VAL A 511 48.00 -11.59 1.69
C VAL A 511 49.26 -12.33 2.15
N ALA A 512 49.75 -13.31 1.39
CA ALA A 512 51.02 -13.99 1.67
C ALA A 512 52.24 -13.06 1.46
N GLU A 513 52.26 -12.25 0.41
CA GLU A 513 53.32 -11.26 0.15
C GLU A 513 53.27 -10.09 1.15
N SER A 514 52.08 -9.62 1.53
CA SER A 514 51.92 -8.58 2.56
C SER A 514 52.25 -9.09 3.97
N GLY A 515 52.02 -10.38 4.26
CA GLY A 515 52.42 -11.02 5.51
C GLY A 515 53.94 -11.24 5.61
N ALA A 516 54.58 -11.62 4.49
CA ALA A 516 56.03 -11.79 4.41
C ALA A 516 56.80 -10.45 4.42
N ALA A 517 56.24 -9.38 3.84
CA ALA A 517 56.82 -8.04 3.89
C ALA A 517 56.73 -7.40 5.29
N LYS A 518 55.62 -7.61 6.01
CA LYS A 518 55.41 -7.04 7.35
C LYS A 518 56.24 -7.70 8.45
N ALA A 519 56.77 -8.90 8.21
CA ALA A 519 57.73 -9.58 9.08
C ALA A 519 59.20 -9.17 8.85
N ARG A 520 59.52 -8.39 7.78
CA ARG A 520 60.91 -7.98 7.45
C ARG A 520 61.23 -6.50 7.68
N THR A 521 60.26 -5.66 8.01
CA THR A 521 60.50 -4.23 8.32
C THR A 521 59.95 -3.85 9.68
N GLY A 522 60.50 -4.47 10.73
CA GLY A 522 60.46 -3.96 12.09
C GLY A 522 61.79 -3.29 12.40
N ASN A 523 61.98 -2.04 11.98
CA ASN A 523 62.87 -1.04 12.58
C ASN A 523 62.90 0.24 11.74
N GLY A 524 62.65 1.40 12.37
CA GLY A 524 63.14 2.70 11.88
C GLY A 524 62.09 3.75 11.44
N ALA A 525 61.75 4.61 12.38
CA ALA A 525 61.65 6.08 12.30
C ALA A 525 61.05 6.84 11.07
N ALA A 526 60.07 7.68 11.41
CA ALA A 526 59.91 9.12 11.10
C ALA A 526 59.63 9.64 9.66
N ALA A 527 58.62 10.53 9.65
CA ALA A 527 58.44 11.74 8.83
C ALA A 527 57.86 11.64 7.39
N GLY A 528 56.81 12.46 7.17
CA GLY A 528 56.83 13.47 6.10
C GLY A 528 56.17 13.15 4.74
N ALA A 529 54.95 13.65 4.58
CA ALA A 529 54.45 14.43 3.43
C ALA A 529 54.40 13.86 1.98
N ALA A 530 53.47 14.48 1.25
CA ALA A 530 53.40 14.65 -0.21
C ALA A 530 52.63 13.61 -1.05
N PHE A 531 51.35 13.94 -1.20
CA PHE A 531 50.52 13.85 -2.39
C PHE A 531 51.30 14.21 -3.68
N LEU A 532 51.16 13.41 -4.76
CA LEU A 532 51.03 13.89 -6.14
C LEU A 532 50.78 12.74 -7.15
N ALA A 533 49.71 12.93 -7.91
CA ALA A 533 49.58 12.74 -9.36
C ALA A 533 49.82 11.36 -10.01
N THR A 534 48.73 10.86 -10.61
CA THR A 534 48.68 10.06 -11.85
C THR A 534 49.40 10.79 -13.01
N PRO A 535 49.84 10.08 -14.07
CA PRO A 535 48.96 9.97 -15.24
C PRO A 535 49.19 8.70 -16.11
N GLY A 536 48.22 8.41 -16.98
CA GLY A 536 48.59 8.02 -18.35
C GLY A 536 47.78 6.95 -19.05
N SER A 537 47.08 7.41 -20.09
CA SER A 537 47.03 6.81 -21.44
C SER A 537 45.87 5.87 -21.81
N SER A 538 44.81 6.49 -22.32
CA SER A 538 44.38 6.40 -23.73
C SER A 538 45.02 5.31 -24.60
N ARG A 539 44.18 4.44 -25.18
CA ARG A 539 44.25 4.07 -26.61
C ARG A 539 42.86 3.77 -27.17
N ARG A 540 42.56 4.43 -28.30
CA ARG A 540 41.37 4.32 -29.17
C ARG A 540 41.37 2.97 -29.93
N ALA A 541 40.17 2.37 -30.05
CA ALA A 541 39.38 1.92 -31.24
C ALA A 541 40.11 1.32 -32.49
N PRO A 542 39.46 0.69 -33.51
CA PRO A 542 38.01 0.67 -33.85
C PRO A 542 37.47 -0.62 -34.52
N GLY A 543 36.20 -0.59 -34.98
CA GLY A 543 35.67 -1.43 -36.10
C GLY A 543 34.40 -2.23 -35.74
N SER A 544 33.17 -1.72 -35.90
CA SER A 544 32.35 -1.58 -37.14
C SER A 544 31.62 -2.85 -37.60
N LYS A 545 30.27 -2.73 -37.72
CA LYS A 545 29.32 -3.25 -38.75
C LYS A 545 28.02 -3.76 -38.09
N ARG A 546 26.95 -2.96 -38.14
CA ARG A 546 25.81 -3.02 -39.10
C ARG A 546 25.04 -4.34 -39.07
N ALA A 547 23.76 -4.33 -38.67
CA ALA A 547 22.60 -4.13 -39.57
C ALA A 547 21.25 -4.38 -38.88
N ARG A 548 20.32 -3.42 -39.08
CA ARG A 548 18.87 -3.51 -39.38
C ARG A 548 18.02 -4.62 -38.73
N LEU A 549 16.89 -4.21 -38.14
CA LEU A 549 15.52 -4.38 -38.68
C LEU A 549 14.49 -3.67 -37.75
N ALA A 550 13.64 -2.82 -38.34
CA ALA A 550 12.29 -2.44 -37.86
C ALA A 550 11.27 -3.28 -38.67
N PRO A 551 9.93 -3.33 -38.42
CA PRO A 551 9.05 -2.34 -37.78
C PRO A 551 7.80 -2.90 -37.01
N GLY A 552 6.89 -2.00 -36.55
CA GLY A 552 5.46 -2.28 -36.29
C GLY A 552 4.99 -1.93 -34.87
N ALA A 553 4.65 -0.69 -34.51
CA ALA A 553 3.41 0.04 -34.79
C ALA A 553 2.12 -0.68 -34.31
N TRP A 554 1.60 -0.31 -33.14
CA TRP A 554 0.16 -0.18 -32.84
C TRP A 554 -0.07 1.02 -31.90
N PRO A 555 -1.22 1.72 -31.99
CA PRO A 555 -1.35 3.12 -31.62
C PRO A 555 -2.03 3.37 -30.27
N ARG A 556 -1.78 4.59 -29.78
CA ARG A 556 -2.49 5.30 -28.71
C ARG A 556 -3.98 5.50 -29.05
N SER A 557 -4.85 5.20 -28.09
CA SER A 557 -6.09 5.96 -27.89
C SER A 557 -6.72 5.63 -26.53
N TYR A 558 -6.38 6.43 -25.52
CA TYR A 558 -7.30 6.76 -24.43
C TYR A 558 -7.33 8.29 -24.38
N ARG A 559 -8.45 8.86 -24.83
CA ARG A 559 -8.83 10.25 -24.56
C ARG A 559 -9.72 10.25 -23.33
N LEU A 560 -9.41 11.21 -22.47
CA LEU A 560 -10.09 11.63 -21.25
C LEU A 560 -11.55 12.04 -21.50
#